data_AF-A0AAD6XY99-F1
#
_entry.id   AF-A0AAD6XY99-F1
#
_cell.length_a   1.000
_cell.length_b   1.000
_cell.length_c   1.000
_cell.angle_alpha   90.00
_cell.angle_beta   90.00
_cell.angle_gamma   90.00
#
_symmetry.space_group_name_H-M   'P 1'
#
loop_
_entity.id
_entity.type
_entity.pdbx_description
1 polymer ?
#
loop_
_entity_poly.entity_id
_entity_poly.type
_entity_poly.pdbx_seq_one_letter_code
_entity_poly.pdbx_strand_id
1 'polypeptide(L)'
;MLAINHVRAALLSSCSRRLYTSDSGAVQRLKSPKRGGQNLSLRYRRLEQSLRGKLALQKDIDTRAQEDALPAPNDLSARAPAFDTSRSFHGFEIPQRPKPPESDECCMSGCAVCVYDLYDESVTAYNDSIATLRTTLASAGIAEASWPDSLHPGRGADQGKKSAVLSAFEELEQALQKKRRGDTQ
;
A
#
# COMPACT_ATOMS: atom_id res chain seq x y z
N MET A 1 -45.00 -36.30 31.70
CA MET A 1 -45.21 -36.31 30.24
C MET A 1 -44.33 -35.22 29.66
N LEU A 2 -43.12 -35.57 29.19
CA LEU A 2 -42.73 -35.70 27.77
C LEU A 2 -42.85 -34.35 27.02
N ALA A 3 -41.90 -33.81 26.26
CA ALA A 3 -40.47 -33.95 26.04
C ALA A 3 -40.12 -32.80 25.06
N ILE A 4 -38.92 -32.24 25.17
CA ILE A 4 -37.99 -31.81 24.10
C ILE A 4 -38.59 -31.09 22.88
N ASN A 5 -38.08 -29.89 22.56
CA ASN A 5 -37.61 -29.56 21.20
C ASN A 5 -36.70 -28.30 21.19
N HIS A 6 -35.43 -28.54 20.86
CA HIS A 6 -34.51 -27.55 20.28
C HIS A 6 -34.92 -27.24 18.84
N VAL A 7 -34.89 -25.98 18.40
CA VAL A 7 -34.58 -25.62 17.00
C VAL A 7 -33.92 -24.23 16.92
N ARG A 8 -32.75 -24.18 16.29
CA ARG A 8 -32.04 -23.00 15.76
C ARG A 8 -32.79 -22.40 14.57
N ALA A 9 -32.82 -21.08 14.39
CA ALA A 9 -32.87 -20.37 13.10
C ALA A 9 -33.21 -18.89 13.35
N ALA A 10 -32.84 -17.91 12.55
CA ALA A 10 -31.86 -17.76 11.51
C ALA A 10 -31.75 -16.24 11.30
N LEU A 11 -30.56 -15.78 10.92
CA LEU A 11 -30.33 -14.47 10.33
C LEU A 11 -31.36 -14.20 9.22
N LEU A 12 -31.84 -12.96 9.12
CA LEU A 12 -32.16 -12.28 7.86
C LEU A 12 -32.43 -10.80 8.17
N SER A 13 -31.34 -10.04 8.28
CA SER A 13 -31.38 -8.58 8.15
C SER A 13 -31.67 -8.26 6.69
N SER A 14 -32.96 -8.05 6.40
CA SER A 14 -33.45 -7.68 5.08
C SER A 14 -33.10 -6.22 4.78
N CYS A 15 -31.88 -6.01 4.28
CA CYS A 15 -31.53 -4.80 3.54
C CYS A 15 -32.37 -4.76 2.25
N SER A 16 -33.53 -4.11 2.31
CA SER A 16 -34.37 -3.85 1.15
C SER A 16 -33.65 -2.86 0.22
N ARG A 17 -32.96 -3.39 -0.81
CA ARG A 17 -32.50 -2.60 -1.96
C ARG A 17 -33.75 -2.08 -2.68
N ARG A 18 -33.94 -0.77 -2.61
CA ARG A 18 -34.98 -0.06 -3.34
C ARG A 18 -34.65 -0.15 -4.84
N LEU A 19 -35.37 -1.01 -5.56
CA LEU A 19 -35.29 -1.12 -7.01
C LEU A 19 -35.80 0.18 -7.64
N TYR A 20 -34.98 0.77 -8.51
CA TYR A 20 -35.31 1.99 -9.23
C TYR A 20 -36.12 1.60 -10.47
N THR A 21 -37.45 1.69 -10.38
CA THR A 21 -38.34 1.63 -11.55
C THR A 21 -38.47 3.04 -12.12
N SER A 22 -37.89 3.28 -13.30
CA SER A 22 -38.12 4.50 -14.07
C SER A 22 -39.49 4.40 -14.74
N ASP A 23 -40.55 4.73 -14.00
CA ASP A 23 -41.87 4.93 -14.59
C ASP A 23 -42.02 6.38 -15.04
N SER A 24 -42.38 6.55 -16.30
CA SER A 24 -42.46 7.82 -17.02
C SER A 24 -43.78 8.51 -16.70
N GLY A 25 -43.95 8.93 -15.44
CA GLY A 25 -45.12 9.64 -14.95
C GLY A 25 -44.84 11.12 -14.74
N ALA A 26 -45.65 11.98 -15.38
CA ALA A 26 -45.57 13.44 -15.38
C ALA A 26 -45.17 14.08 -14.03
N VAL A 27 -44.11 14.91 -14.06
CA VAL A 27 -43.65 15.70 -12.91
C VAL A 27 -44.69 16.77 -12.59
N GLN A 28 -45.64 16.47 -11.69
CA GLN A 28 -46.51 17.49 -11.14
C GLN A 28 -45.67 18.44 -10.27
N ARG A 29 -45.53 19.69 -10.73
CA ARG A 29 -44.86 20.78 -10.03
C ARG A 29 -45.62 21.07 -8.73
N LEU A 30 -45.18 20.46 -7.63
CA LEU A 30 -45.69 20.73 -6.30
C LEU A 30 -45.53 22.23 -6.00
N LYS A 31 -46.67 22.93 -5.97
CA LYS A 31 -46.78 24.33 -5.58
C LYS A 31 -46.30 24.50 -4.13
N SER A 32 -45.25 25.29 -4.00
CA SER A 32 -44.85 26.09 -2.82
C SER A 32 -44.69 25.33 -1.49
N PRO A 33 -43.46 25.12 -0.97
CA PRO A 33 -43.32 24.68 0.41
C PRO A 33 -43.87 25.80 1.31
N LYS A 34 -44.90 25.49 2.11
CA LYS A 34 -45.29 26.36 3.22
C LYS A 34 -44.05 26.51 4.10
N ARG A 35 -43.49 27.72 4.07
CA ARG A 35 -42.37 28.18 4.88
C ARG A 35 -42.79 28.16 6.36
N GLY A 36 -42.82 26.96 6.95
CA GLY A 36 -42.89 26.77 8.39
C GLY A 36 -41.45 26.76 8.91
N GLY A 37 -41.10 27.77 9.73
CA GLY A 37 -39.80 27.79 10.39
C GLY A 37 -39.56 26.46 11.10
N GLN A 38 -38.40 25.83 10.86
CA GLN A 38 -38.05 24.62 11.60
C GLN A 38 -38.12 24.95 13.09
N ASN A 39 -38.84 24.12 13.87
CA ASN A 39 -38.94 24.29 15.32
C ASN A 39 -37.53 24.42 15.91
N LEU A 40 -37.17 25.62 16.38
CA LEU A 40 -35.83 25.91 16.90
C LEU A 40 -35.50 25.00 18.08
N SER A 41 -36.52 24.61 18.87
CA SER A 41 -36.41 23.64 19.95
C SER A 41 -35.98 22.25 19.48
N LEU A 42 -36.56 21.74 18.38
CA LEU A 42 -36.18 20.44 17.80
C LEU A 42 -34.78 20.51 17.18
N ARG A 43 -34.43 21.63 16.54
CA ARG A 43 -33.09 21.86 15.99
C ARG A 43 -32.04 21.88 17.10
N TYR A 44 -32.32 22.58 18.20
CA TYR A 44 -31.43 22.67 19.36
C TYR A 44 -31.24 21.30 20.01
N ARG A 45 -32.32 20.54 20.26
CA ARG A 45 -32.24 19.18 20.80
C ARG A 45 -31.40 18.24 19.93
N ARG A 46 -31.55 18.30 18.61
CA ARG A 46 -30.74 17.51 17.66
C ARG A 46 -29.27 17.90 17.74
N LEU A 47 -28.98 19.19 17.83
CA LEU A 47 -27.61 19.71 17.91
C LEU A 47 -26.95 19.26 19.22
N GLU A 48 -27.64 19.33 20.36
CA GLU A 48 -27.15 18.80 21.63
C GLU A 48 -26.84 17.29 21.57
N GLN A 49 -27.73 16.50 20.96
CA GLN A 49 -27.50 15.06 20.77
C GLN A 49 -26.25 14.79 19.90
N SER A 50 -26.07 15.55 18.82
CA SER A 50 -24.90 15.41 17.94
C SER A 50 -23.59 15.80 18.63
N LEU A 51 -23.60 16.86 19.46
CA LEU A 51 -22.43 17.29 20.22
C LEU A 51 -22.05 16.26 21.29
N ARG A 52 -23.03 15.70 22.00
CA ARG A 52 -22.78 14.62 22.98
C ARG A 52 -22.20 13.37 22.32
N GLY A 53 -22.70 12.97 21.15
CA GLY A 53 -22.15 11.86 20.38
C GLY A 53 -20.70 12.10 19.94
N LYS A 54 -20.40 13.31 19.42
CA LYS A 54 -19.03 13.69 19.04
C LYS A 54 -18.08 13.69 20.25
N LEU A 55 -18.54 14.19 21.40
CA LEU A 55 -17.74 14.19 22.63
C LEU A 55 -17.48 12.78 23.16
N ALA A 56 -18.43 11.85 23.03
CA ALA A 56 -18.21 10.45 23.39
C ALA A 56 -17.15 9.80 22.49
N LEU A 57 -17.25 9.97 21.17
CA LEU A 57 -16.24 9.48 20.22
C LEU A 57 -14.86 10.09 20.47
N GLN A 58 -14.79 11.38 20.81
CA GLN A 58 -13.53 12.03 21.15
C GLN A 58 -12.91 11.40 22.41
N LYS A 59 -13.71 11.16 23.45
CA LYS A 59 -13.23 10.47 24.66
C LYS A 59 -12.73 9.07 24.35
N ASP A 60 -13.40 8.32 23.49
CA ASP A 60 -12.96 6.98 23.08
C ASP A 60 -11.62 7.02 22.33
N ILE A 61 -11.41 8.04 21.48
CA ILE A 61 -10.13 8.29 20.81
C ILE A 61 -9.05 8.64 21.83
N ASP A 62 -9.35 9.54 22.77
CA ASP A 62 -8.40 9.99 23.79
C ASP A 62 -8.04 8.83 24.74
N THR A 63 -8.99 7.98 25.14
CA THR A 63 -8.73 6.80 25.96
C THR A 63 -7.87 5.79 25.21
N ARG A 64 -8.14 5.54 23.91
CA ARG A 64 -7.29 4.64 23.11
C ARG A 64 -5.88 5.18 22.95
N ALA A 65 -5.76 6.47 22.65
CA ALA A 65 -4.45 7.13 22.56
C ALA A 65 -3.69 7.07 23.90
N GLN A 66 -4.41 7.10 25.04
CA GLN A 66 -3.81 7.00 26.36
C GLN A 66 -3.47 5.55 26.77
N GLU A 67 -4.25 4.56 26.32
CA GLU A 67 -3.92 3.13 26.40
C GLU A 67 -2.68 2.81 25.56
N ASP A 68 -2.56 3.41 24.37
CA ASP A 68 -1.37 3.33 23.51
C ASP A 68 -0.17 4.08 24.13
N ALA A 69 -0.42 5.06 25.00
CA ALA A 69 0.60 5.90 25.65
C ALA A 69 0.99 5.45 27.08
N LEU A 70 0.64 4.22 27.50
CA LEU A 70 1.16 3.68 28.75
C LEU A 70 2.70 3.68 28.70
N PRO A 71 3.41 4.23 29.71
CA PRO A 71 4.85 4.06 29.81
C PRO A 71 5.10 2.58 30.07
N ALA A 72 5.65 1.89 29.06
CA ALA A 72 5.94 0.47 29.14
C ALA A 72 6.73 0.16 30.42
N PRO A 73 6.35 -0.87 31.21
CA PRO A 73 7.35 -1.52 32.03
C PRO A 73 8.37 -2.10 31.04
N ASN A 74 9.63 -1.74 31.22
CA ASN A 74 10.76 -2.35 30.53
C ASN A 74 10.65 -3.87 30.66
N ASP A 75 10.12 -4.56 29.65
CA ASP A 75 10.64 -5.84 29.20
C ASP A 75 9.89 -6.39 27.98
N LEU A 76 10.69 -6.71 26.95
CA LEU A 76 10.42 -7.62 25.83
C LEU A 76 9.44 -7.19 24.72
N SER A 77 10.03 -6.57 23.68
CA SER A 77 9.99 -7.15 22.33
C SER A 77 8.62 -7.58 21.78
N ALA A 78 7.65 -6.66 21.72
CA ALA A 78 6.56 -6.78 20.75
C ALA A 78 7.13 -6.43 19.37
N ARG A 79 7.42 -7.47 18.61
CA ARG A 79 7.98 -7.44 17.26
C ARG A 79 7.02 -6.70 16.31
N ALA A 80 7.07 -5.37 16.28
CA ALA A 80 6.85 -4.67 15.04
C ALA A 80 7.77 -5.35 14.00
N PRO A 81 7.29 -5.68 12.79
CA PRO A 81 8.23 -6.10 11.75
C PRO A 81 9.27 -4.99 11.69
N ALA A 82 10.52 -5.35 11.95
CA ALA A 82 11.65 -4.45 11.80
C ALA A 82 11.73 -4.11 10.31
N PHE A 83 10.91 -3.17 9.85
CA PHE A 83 11.26 -2.35 8.72
C PHE A 83 12.51 -1.64 9.19
N ASP A 84 13.65 -2.17 8.71
CA ASP A 84 14.99 -1.67 8.96
C ASP A 84 14.95 -0.15 8.76
N THR A 85 14.96 0.56 9.88
CA THR A 85 14.66 1.99 9.95
C THR A 85 15.76 2.72 9.19
N SER A 86 15.44 3.10 7.95
CA SER A 86 16.07 4.15 7.13
C SER A 86 17.49 4.52 7.56
N ARG A 87 18.51 3.96 6.89
CA ARG A 87 19.89 4.44 7.06
C ARG A 87 19.97 5.88 6.58
N SER A 88 19.97 6.83 7.52
CA SER A 88 20.20 8.24 7.22
C SER A 88 21.68 8.47 6.91
N PHE A 89 21.99 9.12 5.79
CA PHE A 89 23.33 9.51 5.38
C PHE A 89 23.39 11.03 5.25
N HIS A 90 24.24 11.69 6.07
CA HIS A 90 24.35 13.16 6.11
C HIS A 90 23.00 13.89 6.28
N GLY A 91 22.07 13.31 7.02
CA GLY A 91 20.72 13.87 7.23
C GLY A 91 19.74 13.62 6.07
N PHE A 92 20.17 12.94 5.01
CA PHE A 92 19.30 12.43 3.95
C PHE A 92 18.87 11.00 4.25
N GLU A 93 17.58 10.71 4.10
CA GLU A 93 17.06 9.36 4.26
C GLU A 93 17.32 8.56 2.98
N ILE A 94 18.06 7.45 3.10
CA ILE A 94 18.26 6.55 1.97
C ILE A 94 17.04 5.60 1.92
N PRO A 95 16.26 5.61 0.83
CA PRO A 95 15.13 4.71 0.67
C PRO A 95 15.64 3.27 0.65
N GLN A 96 14.83 2.34 1.16
CA GLN A 96 15.14 0.92 1.10
C GLN A 96 14.65 0.34 -0.23
N ARG A 97 15.42 -0.57 -0.81
CA ARG A 97 14.99 -1.30 -2.00
C ARG A 97 13.78 -2.20 -1.67
N PRO A 98 12.70 -2.16 -2.46
CA PRO A 98 11.56 -3.04 -2.27
C PRO A 98 11.97 -4.52 -2.39
N LYS A 99 11.39 -5.36 -1.53
CA LYS A 99 11.59 -6.83 -1.59
C LYS A 99 10.80 -7.37 -2.79
N PRO A 100 11.38 -8.28 -3.61
CA PRO A 100 10.62 -8.95 -4.65
C PRO A 100 9.50 -9.79 -4.04
N PRO A 101 8.31 -9.83 -4.69
CA PRO A 101 7.21 -10.64 -4.24
C PRO A 101 7.55 -12.13 -4.36
N GLU A 102 6.98 -12.93 -3.47
CA GLU A 102 7.14 -14.38 -3.51
C GLU A 102 6.19 -15.01 -4.54
N SER A 103 6.52 -16.20 -5.04
CA SER A 103 5.71 -16.87 -6.09
C SER A 103 4.26 -17.08 -5.66
N ASP A 104 4.04 -17.28 -4.37
CA ASP A 104 2.75 -17.62 -3.77
C ASP A 104 1.83 -16.39 -3.64
N GLU A 105 2.38 -15.18 -3.77
CA GLU A 105 1.62 -13.93 -3.80
C GLU A 105 0.99 -13.69 -5.18
N CYS A 106 1.53 -14.32 -6.23
CA CYS A 106 0.95 -14.28 -7.56
C CYS A 106 -0.21 -15.28 -7.67
N CYS A 107 -1.44 -14.76 -7.80
CA CYS A 107 -2.64 -15.58 -7.92
C CYS A 107 -2.70 -16.42 -9.22
N MET A 108 -1.87 -16.12 -10.24
CA MET A 108 -1.82 -16.79 -11.56
C MET A 108 -3.16 -16.89 -12.32
N SER A 109 -4.22 -16.24 -11.85
CA SER A 109 -5.58 -16.34 -12.37
C SER A 109 -6.01 -15.12 -13.20
N GLY A 110 -5.10 -14.19 -13.47
CA GLY A 110 -5.38 -12.97 -14.23
C GLY A 110 -6.11 -11.91 -13.41
N CYS A 111 -5.58 -11.54 -12.23
CA CYS A 111 -6.10 -10.43 -11.44
C CYS A 111 -6.00 -9.09 -12.19
N ALA A 112 -6.88 -8.14 -11.84
CA ALA A 112 -6.89 -6.80 -12.45
C ALA A 112 -5.60 -6.00 -12.21
N VAL A 113 -4.87 -6.30 -11.13
CA VAL A 113 -3.56 -5.73 -10.82
C VAL A 113 -2.61 -6.88 -10.50
N CYS A 114 -1.48 -6.96 -11.20
CA CYS A 114 -0.46 -7.96 -10.96
C CYS A 114 0.47 -7.49 -9.83
N VAL A 115 0.84 -8.40 -8.92
CA VAL A 115 1.80 -8.10 -7.85
C VAL A 115 3.18 -7.76 -8.42
N TYR A 116 3.56 -8.38 -9.53
CA TYR A 116 4.82 -8.05 -10.20
C TYR A 116 4.81 -6.64 -10.81
N ASP A 117 3.67 -6.17 -11.33
CA ASP A 117 3.56 -4.80 -11.85
C ASP A 117 3.71 -3.78 -10.70
N LEU A 118 3.06 -4.03 -9.56
CA LEU A 118 3.24 -3.19 -8.36
C LEU A 118 4.68 -3.20 -7.86
N TYR A 119 5.36 -4.34 -7.92
CA TYR A 119 6.77 -4.43 -7.59
C TYR A 119 7.62 -3.62 -8.56
N ASP A 120 7.41 -3.75 -9.87
CA ASP A 120 8.15 -2.99 -10.88
C ASP A 120 7.94 -1.47 -10.71
N GLU A 121 6.70 -1.04 -10.46
CA GLU A 121 6.38 0.35 -10.09
C GLU A 121 7.18 0.79 -8.84
N SER A 122 7.19 -0.03 -7.78
CA SER A 122 7.95 0.28 -6.57
C SER A 122 9.46 0.36 -6.81
N VAL A 123 10.00 -0.48 -7.71
CA VAL A 123 11.42 -0.47 -8.10
C VAL A 123 11.74 0.79 -8.91
N THR A 124 10.85 1.21 -9.82
CA THR A 124 11.03 2.46 -10.57
C THR A 124 11.05 3.67 -9.64
N ALA A 125 10.08 3.78 -8.73
CA ALA A 125 10.03 4.85 -7.73
C ALA A 125 11.28 4.86 -6.82
N TYR A 126 11.77 3.68 -6.44
CA TYR A 126 13.03 3.54 -5.70
C TYR A 126 14.22 4.08 -6.51
N ASN A 127 14.35 3.74 -7.79
CA ASN A 127 15.45 4.22 -8.61
C ASN A 127 15.40 5.74 -8.81
N ASP A 128 14.21 6.29 -9.00
CA ASP A 128 14.01 7.74 -9.14
C ASP A 128 14.39 8.48 -7.85
N SER A 129 13.94 7.99 -6.69
CA SER A 129 14.32 8.58 -5.40
C SER A 129 15.84 8.52 -5.16
N ILE A 130 16.51 7.42 -5.48
CA ILE A 130 17.97 7.31 -5.40
C ILE A 130 18.64 8.30 -6.38
N ALA A 131 18.13 8.44 -7.60
CA ALA A 131 18.68 9.40 -8.57
C ALA A 131 18.56 10.84 -8.05
N THR A 132 17.40 11.24 -7.51
CA THR A 132 17.24 12.55 -6.89
C THR A 132 18.19 12.76 -5.71
N LEU A 133 18.34 11.77 -4.83
CA LEU A 133 19.29 11.83 -3.71
C LEU A 133 20.75 11.98 -4.15
N ARG A 134 21.15 11.30 -5.22
CA ARG A 134 22.50 11.48 -5.77
C ARG A 134 22.71 12.91 -6.27
N THR A 135 21.72 13.48 -6.95
CA THR A 135 21.81 14.88 -7.43
C THR A 135 21.87 15.87 -6.26
N THR A 136 21.10 15.64 -5.18
CA THR A 136 21.14 16.51 -4.00
C THR A 136 22.48 16.39 -3.27
N LEU A 137 23.01 15.18 -3.07
CA LEU A 137 24.32 14.95 -2.46
C LEU A 137 25.46 15.57 -3.28
N ALA A 138 25.40 15.44 -4.61
CA ALA A 138 26.36 16.07 -5.51
C ALA A 138 26.30 17.61 -5.42
N SER A 139 25.09 18.19 -5.36
CA SER A 139 24.92 19.64 -5.18
C SER A 139 25.41 20.14 -3.81
N ALA A 140 25.36 19.28 -2.79
CA ALA A 140 25.91 19.54 -1.46
C ALA A 140 27.44 19.39 -1.40
N GLY A 141 28.10 19.01 -2.49
CA GLY A 141 29.56 18.86 -2.57
C GLY A 141 30.10 17.60 -1.90
N ILE A 142 29.25 16.60 -1.65
CA ILE A 142 29.66 15.35 -1.01
C ILE A 142 30.23 14.41 -2.08
N ALA A 143 31.52 14.06 -1.94
CA ALA A 143 32.22 13.22 -2.91
C ALA A 143 31.60 11.82 -3.02
N GLU A 144 31.45 11.32 -4.25
CA GLU A 144 30.85 10.00 -4.56
C GLU A 144 31.59 8.83 -3.90
N ALA A 145 32.89 8.98 -3.65
CA ALA A 145 33.70 7.97 -2.94
C ALA A 145 33.26 7.74 -1.48
N SER A 146 32.60 8.72 -0.85
CA SER A 146 32.09 8.62 0.51
C SER A 146 30.70 7.99 0.59
N TRP A 147 30.04 7.77 -0.55
CA TRP A 147 28.69 7.25 -0.58
C TRP A 147 28.67 5.75 -0.25
N PRO A 148 27.70 5.28 0.54
CA PRO A 148 27.51 3.86 0.82
C PRO A 148 27.20 3.05 -0.45
N ASP A 149 27.48 1.75 -0.42
CA ASP A 149 27.33 0.82 -1.55
C ASP A 149 25.94 0.85 -2.21
N SER A 150 24.88 1.14 -1.44
CA SER A 150 23.51 1.25 -1.93
C SER A 150 23.28 2.41 -2.90
N LEU A 151 24.08 3.48 -2.77
CA LEU A 151 24.00 4.66 -3.63
C LEU A 151 24.90 4.55 -4.86
N HIS A 152 25.79 3.55 -4.97
CA HIS A 152 26.62 3.40 -6.17
C HIS A 152 25.81 2.85 -7.35
N PRO A 153 25.88 3.47 -8.54
CA PRO A 153 25.25 2.92 -9.73
C PRO A 153 25.86 1.56 -10.06
N GLY A 154 25.01 0.55 -10.29
CA GLY A 154 25.42 -0.78 -10.75
C GLY A 154 25.88 -1.76 -9.66
N ARG A 155 26.44 -1.33 -8.53
CA ARG A 155 26.97 -2.28 -7.51
C ARG A 155 25.90 -3.10 -6.79
N GLY A 156 24.68 -2.58 -6.65
CA GLY A 156 23.60 -3.23 -5.88
C GLY A 156 22.83 -4.35 -6.62
N ALA A 157 23.20 -4.71 -7.84
CA ALA A 157 22.41 -5.63 -8.67
C ALA A 157 23.27 -6.75 -9.25
N ASP A 158 23.38 -7.88 -8.53
CA ASP A 158 23.62 -9.23 -9.08
C ASP A 158 24.58 -9.29 -10.30
N GLN A 159 25.69 -8.54 -10.26
CA GLN A 159 26.57 -8.40 -11.42
C GLN A 159 27.44 -9.64 -11.63
N GLY A 160 27.65 -10.43 -10.57
CA GLY A 160 28.56 -11.58 -10.61
C GLY A 160 28.03 -12.77 -11.41
N LYS A 161 26.71 -12.96 -11.51
CA LYS A 161 26.13 -14.14 -12.21
C LYS A 161 25.89 -13.87 -13.69
N LYS A 162 25.46 -12.64 -14.03
CA LYS A 162 25.18 -12.26 -15.41
C LYS A 162 26.45 -12.22 -16.26
N SER A 163 27.59 -11.79 -15.71
CA SER A 163 28.85 -11.74 -16.46
C SER A 163 29.35 -13.12 -16.88
N ALA A 164 29.29 -14.12 -16.00
CA ALA A 164 29.70 -15.49 -16.31
C ALA A 164 28.82 -16.12 -17.40
N VAL A 165 27.49 -15.94 -17.29
CA VAL A 165 26.53 -16.45 -18.29
C VAL A 165 26.73 -15.74 -19.64
N LEU A 166 26.87 -14.41 -19.66
CA LEU A 166 27.10 -13.65 -20.89
C LEU A 166 28.43 -14.02 -21.56
N SER A 167 29.50 -14.22 -20.78
CA SER A 167 30.81 -14.68 -21.29
C SER A 167 30.70 -16.06 -21.96
N ALA A 168 29.95 -17.00 -21.36
CA ALA A 168 29.78 -18.33 -21.92
C ALA A 168 29.03 -18.31 -23.26
N PHE A 169 28.02 -17.44 -23.40
CA PHE A 169 27.29 -17.28 -24.67
C PHE A 169 28.17 -16.64 -25.75
N GLU A 170 28.98 -15.64 -25.40
CA GLU A 170 29.90 -14.99 -26.34
C GLU A 170 30.94 -15.99 -26.90
N GLU A 171 31.51 -16.83 -26.04
CA GLU A 171 32.44 -17.89 -26.46
C GLU A 171 31.79 -18.90 -27.41
N LEU A 172 30.55 -19.30 -27.14
CA LEU A 172 29.80 -20.21 -28.00
C LEU A 172 29.54 -19.59 -29.38
N GLU A 173 29.15 -18.32 -29.44
CA GLU A 173 28.92 -17.61 -30.69
C GLU A 173 30.21 -17.53 -31.53
N GLN A 174 31.33 -17.20 -30.89
CA GLN A 174 32.65 -17.19 -31.54
C GLN A 174 33.03 -18.58 -32.07
N ALA A 175 32.77 -19.64 -31.31
CA ALA A 175 33.03 -21.02 -31.73
C ALA A 175 32.18 -21.42 -32.95
N LEU A 176 30.90 -21.03 -32.97
CA LEU A 176 30.00 -21.28 -34.10
C LEU A 176 30.42 -20.49 -35.35
N GLN A 177 30.83 -19.22 -35.22
CA GLN A 177 31.32 -18.43 -36.35
C GLN A 177 32.60 -19.00 -36.96
N LYS A 178 33.54 -19.50 -36.14
CA LYS A 178 34.76 -20.17 -36.62
C LYS A 178 34.43 -21.42 -37.43
N LYS A 179 33.49 -22.26 -36.98
CA LYS A 179 33.03 -23.43 -37.74
C LYS A 179 32.38 -23.05 -39.06
N ARG A 180 31.45 -22.07 -39.06
CA ARG A 180 30.78 -21.61 -40.29
C ARG A 180 31.75 -21.07 -41.34
N ARG A 181 32.86 -20.43 -40.93
CA ARG A 181 33.91 -19.95 -41.85
C ARG A 181 34.77 -21.09 -42.39
N GLY A 182 35.00 -22.14 -41.59
CA GLY A 182 35.79 -23.31 -41.99
C GLY A 182 35.07 -24.23 -42.98
N ASP A 183 33.73 -24.35 -42.89
CA ASP A 183 32.93 -25.20 -43.78
C ASP A 183 32.74 -24.61 -45.19
N THR A 184 33.04 -23.32 -45.39
CA THR A 184 32.87 -22.61 -46.67
C THR A 184 34.12 -22.66 -47.58
N GLN A 185 35.12 -23.47 -47.25
CA GLN A 185 36.42 -23.56 -47.94
C GLN A 185 36.70 -24.99 -48.40
#